data_AF-A0AA88XJK0-F1
#
_entry.id   AF-A0AA88XJK0-F1
#
_cell.length_a   1.000
_cell.length_b   1.000
_cell.length_c   1.000
_cell.angle_alpha   90.00
_cell.angle_beta   90.00
_cell.angle_gamma   90.00
#
_symmetry.space_group_name_H-M   'P 1'
#
loop_
_entity.id
_entity.type
_entity.pdbx_description
1 polymer ?
#
loop_
_entity_poly.entity_id
_entity_poly.type
_entity_poly.pdbx_seq_one_letter_code
_entity_poly.pdbx_strand_id
1 'polypeptide(L)'
;MDKSTLSLCNLDSLQFGTLHPLWKYQNSCIMDVKRGTVKARLLTGTYIVQSKLARFNQNEVDPTCQFCRRDIETYAHMLLKCGALHSYRKPHIEQLRSLLMGWSGSDLWNNFSLDIKLQCVLDVSVLVNGGLIPNNQDFLHKCEQVTKKLCYSVHCGRLYLQNMLNGRTRRVVDNAVSC
;
A
#
# COMPACT_ATOMS: atom_id res chain seq x y z
N MET A 1 19.50 0.80 6.34
CA MET A 1 18.63 0.56 7.51
C MET A 1 17.23 0.99 7.15
N ASP A 2 16.26 0.07 7.12
CA ASP A 2 14.86 0.45 6.93
C ASP A 2 14.39 1.28 8.13
N LYS A 3 14.02 2.54 7.88
CA LYS A 3 13.35 3.39 8.88
C LYS A 3 12.09 2.66 9.36
N SER A 4 11.77 2.78 10.65
CA SER A 4 10.54 2.21 11.21
C SER A 4 9.33 2.62 10.36
N THR A 5 8.44 1.68 10.05
CA THR A 5 7.22 1.96 9.27
C THR A 5 6.32 2.99 9.95
N LEU A 6 6.50 3.18 11.27
CA LEU A 6 5.85 4.26 12.02
C LEU A 6 6.24 5.66 11.54
N SER A 7 7.42 5.83 10.94
CA SER A 7 7.82 7.11 10.29
C SER A 7 7.01 7.43 9.03
N LEU A 8 6.22 6.48 8.54
CA LEU A 8 5.30 6.64 7.41
C LEU A 8 3.87 6.92 7.87
N CYS A 9 3.62 6.95 9.18
CA CYS A 9 2.30 7.16 9.77
C CYS A 9 2.21 8.58 10.34
N ASN A 10 1.06 9.22 10.17
CA ASN A 10 0.77 10.51 10.79
C ASN A 10 0.43 10.31 12.27
N LEU A 11 1.46 10.29 13.12
CA LEU A 11 1.29 10.11 14.57
C LEU A 11 0.49 11.24 15.22
N ASP A 12 0.51 12.46 14.67
CA ASP A 12 -0.25 13.60 15.19
C ASP A 12 -1.77 13.38 15.05
N SER A 13 -2.18 12.57 14.08
CA SER A 13 -3.58 12.19 13.88
C SER A 13 -4.08 11.12 14.86
N LEU A 14 -3.18 10.48 15.60
CA LEU A 14 -3.49 9.39 16.53
C LEU A 14 -3.77 9.95 17.93
N GLN A 15 -4.97 10.49 18.11
CA GLN A 15 -5.49 10.86 19.43
C GLN A 15 -6.37 9.74 20.01
N PHE A 16 -6.30 9.52 21.32
CA PHE A 16 -7.20 8.58 21.99
C PHE A 16 -8.67 8.93 21.71
N GLY A 17 -9.48 7.91 21.39
CA GLY A 17 -10.88 8.08 21.02
C GLY A 17 -11.13 8.57 19.59
N THR A 18 -10.08 8.91 18.82
CA THR A 18 -10.21 9.36 17.43
C THR A 18 -9.85 8.24 16.46
N LEU A 19 -10.70 8.04 15.44
CA LEU A 19 -10.43 7.08 14.38
C LEU A 19 -9.38 7.63 13.41
N HIS A 20 -8.35 6.83 13.15
CA HIS A 20 -7.39 7.11 12.08
C HIS A 20 -8.10 7.28 10.72
N PRO A 21 -7.64 8.16 9.80
CA PRO A 21 -8.26 8.36 8.49
C PRO A 21 -8.51 7.08 7.69
N LEU A 22 -7.62 6.09 7.86
CA LEU A 22 -7.77 4.74 7.31
C LEU A 22 -9.13 4.10 7.67
N TRP A 23 -9.68 4.34 8.85
CA TRP A 23 -10.98 3.80 9.28
C TRP A 23 -12.12 4.81 9.18
N LYS A 24 -11.83 6.11 9.23
CA LYS A 24 -12.83 7.20 9.11
C LYS A 24 -13.67 7.09 7.83
N TYR A 25 -13.04 6.65 6.74
CA TYR A 25 -13.62 6.63 5.40
C TYR A 25 -14.15 5.25 4.98
N GLN A 26 -14.44 4.38 5.93
CA GLN A 26 -14.84 3.00 5.66
C GLN A 26 -16.34 2.91 5.39
N ASN A 27 -16.77 2.26 4.30
CA ASN A 27 -18.14 1.78 4.20
C ASN A 27 -18.31 0.50 5.00
N SER A 28 -19.53 0.20 5.44
CA SER A 28 -19.87 -1.02 6.20
C SER A 28 -19.79 -2.32 5.38
N CYS A 29 -19.21 -2.30 4.18
CA CYS A 29 -19.03 -3.47 3.34
C CYS A 29 -17.84 -4.32 3.80
N ILE A 30 -18.02 -5.65 3.84
CA ILE A 30 -16.99 -6.63 4.21
C ILE A 30 -15.72 -6.45 3.36
N MET A 31 -15.87 -6.12 2.07
CA MET A 31 -14.72 -5.92 1.19
C MET A 31 -13.88 -4.71 1.59
N ASP A 32 -14.51 -3.62 2.05
CA ASP A 32 -13.79 -2.45 2.52
C ASP A 32 -13.09 -2.74 3.86
N VAL A 33 -13.70 -3.55 4.73
CA VAL A 33 -13.03 -4.10 5.94
C VAL A 33 -11.77 -4.87 5.58
N LYS A 34 -11.83 -5.78 4.61
CA LYS A 34 -10.65 -6.52 4.16
C LYS A 34 -9.56 -5.59 3.58
N ARG A 35 -9.95 -4.63 2.74
CA ARG A 35 -9.02 -3.65 2.14
C ARG A 35 -8.34 -2.79 3.22
N GLY A 36 -9.12 -2.25 4.16
CA GLY A 36 -8.63 -1.48 5.30
C GLY A 36 -7.67 -2.29 6.17
N THR A 37 -8.01 -3.53 6.52
CA THR A 37 -7.16 -4.41 7.32
C THR A 37 -5.80 -4.68 6.67
N VAL A 38 -5.75 -4.95 5.36
CA VAL A 38 -4.48 -5.15 4.66
C VAL A 38 -3.62 -3.89 4.71
N LYS A 39 -4.21 -2.73 4.43
CA LYS A 39 -3.49 -1.45 4.47
C LYS A 39 -3.02 -1.12 5.90
N ALA A 40 -3.84 -1.38 6.92
CA ALA A 40 -3.48 -1.20 8.32
C ALA A 40 -2.28 -2.07 8.72
N ARG A 41 -2.22 -3.33 8.23
CA ARG A 41 -1.05 -4.19 8.46
C ARG A 41 0.22 -3.64 7.82
N LEU A 42 0.12 -3.06 6.62
CA LEU A 42 1.25 -2.43 5.96
C LEU A 42 1.72 -1.19 6.74
N LEU A 43 0.79 -0.31 7.11
CA LEU A 43 1.08 0.92 7.85
C LEU A 43 1.71 0.63 9.23
N THR A 44 1.14 -0.30 9.99
CA THR A 44 1.65 -0.72 11.32
C THR A 44 2.89 -1.59 11.24
N GLY A 45 3.36 -1.93 10.04
CA GLY A 45 4.51 -2.79 9.86
C GLY A 45 4.27 -4.26 10.21
N THR A 46 3.04 -4.70 10.46
CA THR A 46 2.68 -6.10 10.79
C THR A 46 2.43 -6.98 9.56
N TYR A 47 2.50 -6.40 8.36
CA TYR A 47 2.54 -7.15 7.11
C TYR A 47 3.90 -7.85 6.95
N ILE A 48 3.91 -9.07 6.40
CA ILE A 48 5.14 -9.88 6.28
C ILE A 48 5.63 -9.85 4.83
N VAL A 49 6.86 -9.37 4.64
CA VAL A 49 7.64 -9.42 3.38
C VAL A 49 8.96 -10.14 3.61
N GLN A 50 9.67 -10.55 2.56
CA GLN A 50 10.92 -11.33 2.71
C GLN A 50 11.98 -10.57 3.52
N SER A 51 12.14 -9.26 3.33
CA SER A 51 13.11 -8.49 4.13
C SER A 51 12.83 -8.55 5.64
N LYS A 52 11.54 -8.60 6.01
CA LYS A 52 11.12 -8.74 7.40
C LYS A 52 11.34 -10.16 7.92
N LEU A 53 11.08 -11.19 7.12
CA LEU A 53 11.38 -12.57 7.49
C LEU A 53 12.89 -12.76 7.72
N ALA A 54 13.73 -12.29 6.80
CA ALA A 54 15.18 -12.33 6.91
C ALA A 54 15.72 -11.64 8.17
N ARG A 55 15.07 -10.57 8.63
CA ARG A 55 15.48 -9.84 9.83
C ARG A 55 15.14 -10.56 11.14
N PHE A 56 14.02 -11.28 11.20
CA PHE A 56 13.49 -11.83 12.46
C PHE A 56 13.56 -13.36 12.56
N ASN A 57 13.93 -14.06 11.48
CA ASN A 57 14.13 -15.50 11.53
C ASN A 57 15.51 -15.84 12.11
N GLN A 58 15.60 -16.95 12.85
CA GLN A 58 16.87 -17.46 13.37
C GLN A 58 17.73 -18.08 12.26
N ASN A 59 17.07 -18.58 11.21
CA ASN A 59 17.73 -19.17 10.04
C ASN A 59 18.00 -18.10 8.98
N GLU A 60 19.02 -18.33 8.17
CA GLU A 60 19.31 -17.49 6.99
C GLU A 60 18.16 -17.59 5.99
N VAL A 61 17.46 -16.47 5.79
CA VAL A 61 16.40 -16.32 4.78
C VAL A 61 16.84 -15.27 3.79
N ASP A 62 16.80 -15.59 2.50
CA ASP A 62 17.07 -14.64 1.43
C ASP A 62 16.02 -13.50 1.44
N PRO A 63 16.42 -12.23 1.64
CA PRO A 63 15.50 -11.10 1.65
C PRO A 63 15.00 -10.72 0.24
N THR A 64 15.50 -11.34 -0.82
CA THR A 64 15.14 -11.06 -2.22
C THR A 64 13.68 -11.39 -2.49
N CYS A 65 13.02 -10.55 -3.31
CA CYS A 65 11.66 -10.79 -3.74
C CYS A 65 11.54 -12.10 -4.52
N GLN A 66 10.77 -13.05 -3.97
CA GLN A 66 10.57 -14.38 -4.57
C GLN A 66 9.89 -14.35 -5.95
N PHE A 67 9.20 -13.25 -6.29
CA PHE A 67 8.46 -13.12 -7.54
C PHE A 67 9.30 -12.52 -8.66
N CYS A 68 10.04 -11.45 -8.39
CA CYS A 68 10.85 -10.80 -9.43
C CYS A 68 12.32 -11.25 -9.41
N ARG A 69 12.81 -11.76 -8.27
CA ARG A 69 14.20 -12.19 -8.03
C ARG A 69 15.27 -11.14 -8.38
N ARG A 70 14.92 -9.85 -8.30
CA ARG A 70 15.81 -8.73 -8.68
C ARG A 70 16.29 -7.90 -7.49
N ASP A 71 15.37 -7.55 -6.59
CA ASP A 71 15.66 -6.66 -5.46
C ASP A 71 15.19 -7.28 -4.14
N ILE A 72 15.70 -6.73 -3.02
CA ILE A 72 15.18 -6.97 -1.68
C ILE A 72 13.70 -6.59 -1.61
N GLU A 73 12.90 -7.47 -1.02
CA GLU A 73 11.47 -7.26 -0.90
C GLU A 73 11.09 -6.37 0.28
N THR A 74 11.14 -5.06 0.07
CA THR A 74 10.58 -4.06 0.99
C THR A 74 9.13 -3.70 0.61
N TYR A 75 8.45 -2.90 1.45
CA TYR A 75 7.14 -2.35 1.09
C TYR A 75 7.20 -1.45 -0.14
N ALA A 76 8.24 -0.61 -0.27
CA ALA A 76 8.45 0.19 -1.46
C ALA A 76 8.63 -0.69 -2.71
N HIS A 77 9.40 -1.77 -2.61
CA HIS A 77 9.53 -2.72 -3.71
C HIS A 77 8.16 -3.33 -4.06
N MET A 78 7.47 -3.92 -3.09
CA MET A 78 6.18 -4.60 -3.31
C MET A 78 5.10 -3.65 -3.87
N LEU A 79 4.92 -2.47 -3.26
CA LEU A 79 3.84 -1.53 -3.56
C LEU A 79 4.13 -0.57 -4.70
N LEU A 80 5.39 -0.41 -5.15
CA LEU A 80 5.73 0.59 -6.17
C LEU A 80 6.59 0.03 -7.32
N LYS A 81 7.46 -0.96 -7.08
CA LYS A 81 8.50 -1.34 -8.07
C LYS A 81 8.39 -2.76 -8.64
N CYS A 82 7.91 -3.74 -7.88
CA CYS A 82 8.01 -5.16 -8.19
C CYS A 82 7.36 -5.51 -9.54
N GLY A 83 8.17 -5.86 -10.56
CA GLY A 83 7.67 -6.09 -11.92
C GLY A 83 6.57 -7.16 -12.01
N ALA A 84 6.69 -8.24 -11.23
CA ALA A 84 5.71 -9.33 -11.19
C ALA A 84 4.33 -8.90 -10.68
N LEU A 85 4.25 -7.80 -9.93
CA LEU A 85 3.03 -7.26 -9.35
C LEU A 85 2.53 -5.99 -10.09
N HIS A 86 3.11 -5.66 -11.25
CA HIS A 86 2.82 -4.42 -11.98
C HIS A 86 1.35 -4.31 -12.42
N SER A 87 0.78 -5.38 -12.97
CA SER A 87 -0.62 -5.41 -13.44
C SER A 87 -1.63 -5.12 -12.34
N TYR A 88 -1.35 -5.56 -11.10
CA TYR A 88 -2.20 -5.31 -9.93
C TYR A 88 -2.12 -3.86 -9.43
N ARG A 89 -1.00 -3.18 -9.68
CA ARG A 89 -0.75 -1.80 -9.19
C ARG A 89 -1.16 -0.73 -10.17
N LYS A 90 -0.83 -0.93 -11.45
CA LYS A 90 -0.92 0.07 -12.52
C LYS A 90 -2.25 0.85 -12.50
N PRO A 91 -3.44 0.20 -12.55
CA PRO A 91 -4.70 0.94 -12.62
C PRO A 91 -4.92 1.85 -11.41
N HIS A 92 -4.53 1.42 -10.21
CA HIS A 92 -4.69 2.22 -9.00
C HIS A 92 -3.67 3.37 -8.91
N ILE A 93 -2.44 3.15 -9.38
CA ILE A 93 -1.43 4.22 -9.45
C ILE A 93 -1.85 5.29 -10.46
N GLU A 94 -2.38 4.90 -11.62
CA GLU A 94 -2.90 5.85 -12.63
C GLU A 94 -4.09 6.65 -12.08
N GLN A 95 -4.99 5.99 -11.35
CA GLN A 95 -6.10 6.67 -10.68
C GLN A 95 -5.62 7.66 -9.61
N LEU A 96 -4.65 7.26 -8.77
CA LEU A 96 -4.08 8.13 -7.74
C LEU A 96 -3.35 9.32 -8.35
N ARG A 97 -2.55 9.10 -9.41
CA ARG A 97 -1.90 10.16 -10.18
C ARG A 97 -2.91 11.14 -10.78
N SER A 98 -4.02 10.63 -11.33
CA SER A 98 -5.09 11.47 -11.88
C SER A 98 -5.75 12.34 -10.80
N LEU A 99 -5.96 11.80 -9.59
CA LEU A 99 -6.45 12.59 -8.45
C LEU A 99 -5.47 13.70 -8.06
N LEU A 100 -4.18 13.36 -7.89
CA LEU A 100 -3.13 14.32 -7.53
C LEU A 100 -2.97 15.43 -8.59
N MET A 101 -3.04 15.06 -9.86
CA MET A 101 -2.94 15.99 -10.99
C MET A 101 -4.18 16.88 -11.11
N GLY A 102 -5.37 16.30 -10.98
CA GLY A 102 -6.62 17.06 -11.01
C GLY A 102 -6.73 18.09 -9.88
N TRP A 103 -6.10 17.81 -8.73
CA TRP A 103 -6.01 18.77 -7.65
C TRP A 103 -4.93 19.85 -7.90
N SER A 104 -3.70 19.44 -8.18
CA SER A 104 -2.55 20.36 -8.21
C SER A 104 -2.34 21.09 -9.53
N GLY A 105 -2.98 20.65 -10.61
CA GLY A 105 -2.70 21.10 -11.98
C GLY A 105 -1.35 20.63 -12.52
N SER A 106 -0.61 19.79 -11.79
CA SER A 106 0.72 19.30 -12.17
C SER A 106 0.91 17.83 -11.85
N ASP A 107 1.93 17.21 -12.42
CA ASP A 107 2.22 15.80 -12.20
C ASP A 107 3.04 15.54 -10.93
N LEU A 108 2.44 15.84 -9.78
CA LEU A 108 3.09 15.67 -8.47
C LEU A 108 3.62 14.25 -8.26
N TRP A 109 2.89 13.24 -8.74
CA TRP A 109 3.30 11.85 -8.57
C TRP A 109 4.69 11.60 -9.13
N ASN A 110 5.01 12.10 -10.33
CA ASN A 110 6.33 11.87 -10.92
C ASN A 110 7.44 12.65 -10.19
N ASN A 111 7.11 13.80 -9.62
CA ASN A 111 8.03 14.63 -8.84
C ASN A 111 8.30 14.09 -7.44
N PHE A 112 7.42 13.25 -6.89
CA PHE A 112 7.61 12.64 -5.58
C PHE A 112 8.79 11.66 -5.58
N SER A 113 9.61 11.76 -4.52
CA SER A 113 10.60 10.74 -4.17
C SER A 113 9.92 9.40 -3.86
N LEU A 114 10.69 8.32 -3.84
CA LEU A 114 10.14 7.00 -3.53
C LEU A 114 9.48 6.95 -2.15
N ASP A 115 10.09 7.61 -1.16
CA ASP A 115 9.57 7.64 0.21
C ASP A 115 8.25 8.41 0.29
N ILE A 116 8.15 9.56 -0.40
CA ILE A 116 6.91 10.33 -0.48
C ILE A 116 5.81 9.54 -1.21
N LYS A 117 6.15 8.82 -2.27
CA LYS A 117 5.20 7.90 -2.94
C LYS A 117 4.70 6.82 -2.00
N LEU A 118 5.59 6.22 -1.22
CA LEU A 118 5.22 5.20 -0.25
C LEU A 118 4.33 5.77 0.86
N GLN A 119 4.67 6.95 1.39
CA GLN A 119 3.83 7.67 2.36
C GLN A 119 2.46 8.00 1.77
N CYS A 120 2.39 8.52 0.54
CA CYS A 120 1.14 8.78 -0.16
C CYS A 120 0.24 7.53 -0.23
N VAL A 121 0.83 6.38 -0.52
CA VAL A 121 0.11 5.09 -0.60
C VAL A 121 -0.32 4.59 0.77
N LEU A 122 0.52 4.71 1.80
CA LEU A 122 0.24 4.13 3.11
C LEU A 122 -0.60 5.04 4.02
N ASP A 123 -0.39 6.35 3.96
CA ASP A 123 -1.08 7.36 4.73
C ASP A 123 -0.98 8.73 4.07
N VAL A 124 -1.99 9.06 3.25
CA VAL A 124 -2.04 10.35 2.54
C VAL A 124 -2.11 11.54 3.50
N SER A 125 -2.55 11.36 4.75
CA SER A 125 -2.66 12.46 5.71
C SER A 125 -1.30 13.04 6.13
N VAL A 126 -0.22 12.24 6.05
CA VAL A 126 1.16 12.71 6.28
C VAL A 126 1.52 13.86 5.33
N LEU A 127 1.04 13.79 4.08
CA LEU A 127 1.34 14.81 3.08
C LEU A 127 0.60 16.13 3.35
N VAL A 128 -0.54 16.08 4.05
CA VAL A 128 -1.27 17.28 4.49
C VAL A 128 -0.46 18.01 5.56
N ASN A 129 0.00 17.27 6.57
CA ASN A 129 0.80 17.82 7.66
C ASN A 129 2.15 18.38 7.16
N GLY A 130 2.71 17.76 6.12
CA GLY A 130 3.91 18.26 5.44
C GLY A 130 3.66 19.43 4.47
N GLY A 131 2.41 19.90 4.31
CA GLY A 131 2.06 20.99 3.40
C GLY A 131 2.20 20.65 1.90
N LEU A 132 2.37 19.38 1.54
CA LEU A 132 2.54 18.93 0.16
C LEU A 132 1.21 18.80 -0.59
N ILE A 133 0.13 18.58 0.14
CA ILE A 133 -1.25 18.51 -0.38
C ILE A 133 -2.17 19.33 0.54
N PRO A 134 -3.36 19.74 0.09
CA PRO A 134 -4.21 20.62 0.88
C PRO A 134 -4.95 19.80 1.94
N ASN A 135 -5.40 20.46 3.01
CA ASN A 135 -6.34 19.84 3.94
C ASN A 135 -7.77 19.84 3.36
N ASN A 136 -8.00 19.04 2.32
CA ASN A 136 -9.32 18.85 1.71
C ASN A 136 -9.82 17.43 2.00
N GLN A 137 -10.86 17.31 2.83
CA GLN A 137 -11.35 16.00 3.31
C GLN A 137 -11.89 15.11 2.19
N ASP A 138 -12.57 15.66 1.19
CA ASP A 138 -13.09 14.89 0.04
C ASP A 138 -11.97 14.34 -0.83
N PHE A 139 -10.92 15.14 -1.04
CA PHE A 139 -9.72 14.73 -1.75
C PHE A 139 -9.00 13.60 -1.01
N LEU A 140 -8.81 13.75 0.31
CA LEU A 140 -8.19 12.74 1.17
C LEU A 140 -9.00 11.44 1.19
N HIS A 141 -10.33 11.55 1.27
CA HIS A 141 -11.23 10.41 1.17
C HIS A 141 -11.02 9.64 -0.14
N LYS A 142 -11.02 10.33 -1.28
CA LYS A 142 -10.80 9.73 -2.60
C LYS A 142 -9.42 9.06 -2.70
N CYS A 143 -8.36 9.73 -2.24
CA CYS A 143 -7.02 9.15 -2.24
C CYS A 143 -6.94 7.90 -1.34
N GLU A 144 -7.56 7.95 -0.16
CA GLU A 144 -7.59 6.82 0.77
C GLU A 144 -8.33 5.62 0.18
N GLN A 145 -9.44 5.84 -0.52
CA GLN A 145 -10.17 4.79 -1.22
C GLN A 145 -9.31 4.09 -2.29
N VAL A 146 -8.62 4.86 -3.13
CA VAL A 146 -7.77 4.33 -4.19
C VAL A 146 -6.60 3.55 -3.62
N THR A 147 -5.94 4.09 -2.59
CA THR A 147 -4.75 3.48 -1.99
C THR A 147 -5.08 2.22 -1.18
N LYS A 148 -6.25 2.14 -0.53
CA LYS A 148 -6.76 0.89 0.05
C LYS A 148 -6.95 -0.19 -1.00
N LYS A 149 -7.58 0.16 -2.13
CA LYS A 149 -7.77 -0.76 -3.27
C LYS A 149 -6.42 -1.22 -3.82
N LEU A 150 -5.45 -0.32 -3.97
CA LEU A 150 -4.08 -0.64 -4.37
C LEU A 150 -3.43 -1.66 -3.44
N CYS A 151 -3.37 -1.37 -2.14
CA CYS A 151 -2.74 -2.24 -1.15
C CYS A 151 -3.38 -3.64 -1.14
N TYR A 152 -4.70 -3.71 -1.24
CA TYR A 152 -5.44 -4.97 -1.29
C TYR A 152 -5.20 -5.74 -2.59
N SER A 153 -5.25 -5.06 -3.75
CA SER A 153 -4.98 -5.67 -5.06
C SER A 153 -3.58 -6.29 -5.12
N VAL A 154 -2.57 -5.55 -4.63
CA VAL A 154 -1.19 -6.05 -4.51
C VAL A 154 -1.09 -7.26 -3.59
N HIS A 155 -1.79 -7.22 -2.44
CA HIS A 155 -1.85 -8.36 -1.52
C HIS A 155 -2.46 -9.60 -2.18
N CYS A 156 -3.58 -9.46 -2.88
CA CYS A 156 -4.21 -10.55 -3.63
C CYS A 156 -3.28 -11.09 -4.72
N GLY A 157 -2.64 -10.21 -5.50
CA GLY A 157 -1.68 -10.60 -6.53
C GLY A 157 -0.49 -11.37 -5.95
N ARG A 158 0.02 -10.93 -4.79
CA ARG A 158 1.07 -11.61 -4.05
C ARG A 158 0.64 -13.02 -3.63
N LEU A 159 -0.53 -13.16 -3.01
CA LEU A 159 -1.04 -14.47 -2.59
C LEU A 159 -1.25 -15.41 -3.78
N TYR A 160 -1.76 -14.88 -4.90
CA TYR A 160 -1.92 -15.64 -6.13
C TYR A 160 -0.58 -16.19 -6.64
N LEU A 161 0.43 -15.33 -6.80
CA LEU A 161 1.76 -15.74 -7.24
C LEU A 161 2.42 -16.72 -6.26
N GLN A 162 2.25 -16.53 -4.96
CA GLN A 162 2.77 -17.43 -3.94
C GLN A 162 2.13 -18.83 -4.03
N ASN A 163 0.82 -18.90 -4.30
CA ASN A 163 0.14 -20.16 -4.52
C ASN A 163 0.65 -20.88 -5.77
N MET A 164 0.94 -20.14 -6.85
CA MET A 164 1.54 -20.71 -8.06
C MET A 164 2.94 -21.28 -7.78
N LEU A 165 3.79 -20.54 -7.06
CA LEU A 165 5.14 -21.00 -6.70
C LEU A 165 5.12 -22.27 -5.84
N ASN A 166 4.12 -22.41 -4.96
CA ASN A 166 3.97 -23.56 -4.09
C ASN A 166 3.29 -24.77 -4.77
N GLY A 167 3.04 -24.72 -6.08
CA GLY A 167 2.31 -25.77 -6.80
C GLY A 167 0.85 -25.92 -6.34
N ARG A 168 0.30 -24.93 -5.64
CA ARG A 168 -1.08 -24.93 -5.13
C ARG A 168 -1.97 -24.16 -6.10
N THR A 169 -2.24 -24.72 -7.27
CA THR A 169 -3.16 -24.12 -8.24
C THR A 169 -4.61 -24.33 -7.80
N ARG A 170 -5.08 -23.58 -6.79
CA ARG A 170 -6.52 -23.46 -6.53
C ARG A 170 -7.11 -22.42 -7.50
N ARG A 171 -8.28 -22.72 -8.09
CA ARG A 171 -9.12 -21.77 -8.83
C ARG A 171 -9.50 -20.61 -7.90
N VAL A 172 -8.69 -19.56 -7.87
CA VAL A 172 -8.98 -18.33 -7.11
C VAL A 172 -8.88 -17.15 -8.06
N VAL A 173 -9.67 -17.16 -9.14
CA VAL A 173 -9.87 -15.93 -9.93
C VAL A 173 -11.24 -16.03 -10.56
N ASP A 174 -12.19 -15.28 -10.02
CA ASP A 174 -13.39 -14.78 -10.72
C ASP A 174 -14.04 -13.62 -9.94
N ASN A 175 -13.82 -13.51 -8.62
CA ASN A 175 -14.46 -12.46 -7.80
C ASN A 175 -13.61 -11.20 -7.52
N ALA A 176 -12.45 -11.03 -8.17
CA ALA A 176 -11.53 -9.93 -7.85
C ALA A 176 -11.60 -8.71 -8.80
N VAL A 177 -12.32 -8.81 -9.92
CA VAL A 177 -12.33 -7.74 -10.96
C VAL A 177 -13.66 -6.97 -11.03
N SER A 178 -14.69 -7.41 -10.31
CA SER A 178 -16.03 -6.79 -10.36
C SER A 178 -16.47 -6.32 -8.97
N CYS A 179 -15.99 -5.14 -8.52
CA CYS A 179 -16.54 -4.30 -7.41
C CYS A 179 -15.67 -3.05 -7.11
#